data_AF-M5BLP5-F1
#
_entry.id   AF-M5BLP5-F1
#
_cell.length_a   1.000
_cell.length_b   1.000
_cell.length_c   1.000
_cell.angle_alpha   90.00
_cell.angle_beta   90.00
_cell.angle_gamma   90.00
#
_symmetry.space_group_name_H-M   'P 1'
#
loop_
_entity.id
_entity.type
_entity.pdbx_description
1 polymer ?
#
loop_
_entity_poly.entity_id
_entity_poly.type
_entity_poly.pdbx_seq_one_letter_code
_entity_poly.pdbx_strand_id
1 'polypeptide(L)'
;MCADHIVGQYDNCLFSLHTPQSIGRTMEQEVKDSRWTRMSRFRIDGVNIDHLQAATGNEGLVSWIVSGKVDAVLDIKFPRDPKAFDIGEIIEGIAAAAAEQIEEARRAGRELGIPLISDRIPGQRELAKPALSAPEDEKELREEYEKPVVLIDIDLRFRDLKAAMPLFTNELSYVNHALVRPIVSFINANRTLVPIRCKIVKDLEDFHGSWTMWETGLTDIISQKASKDV
;
A
#
# COMPACT_ATOMS: atom_id res chain seq x y z
N MET A 1 -10.56 25.25 10.70
CA MET A 1 -11.45 24.16 10.23
C MET A 1 -10.56 22.98 9.90
N CYS A 2 -10.74 21.83 10.56
CA CYS A 2 -10.09 20.58 10.16
C CYS A 2 -11.18 19.70 9.56
N ALA A 3 -10.98 19.20 8.34
CA ALA A 3 -11.90 18.29 7.67
C ALA A 3 -11.30 16.89 7.71
N ASP A 4 -11.99 15.93 8.33
CA ASP A 4 -11.55 14.52 8.40
C ASP A 4 -11.90 13.72 7.13
N HIS A 5 -12.76 14.28 6.29
CA HIS A 5 -13.17 13.71 5.01
C HIS A 5 -13.30 14.81 3.97
N ILE A 6 -12.76 14.55 2.77
CA ILE A 6 -12.89 15.42 1.61
C ILE A 6 -13.39 14.55 0.46
N VAL A 7 -14.42 15.03 -0.24
CA VAL A 7 -14.93 14.39 -1.45
C VAL A 7 -15.05 15.49 -2.50
N GLY A 8 -14.66 15.18 -3.73
CA GLY A 8 -14.73 16.12 -4.84
C GLY A 8 -14.74 15.42 -6.18
N GLN A 9 -14.87 16.21 -7.24
CA GLN A 9 -14.84 15.73 -8.60
C GLN A 9 -13.82 16.54 -9.40
N TYR A 10 -12.97 15.85 -10.14
CA TYR A 10 -12.01 16.46 -11.06
C TYR A 10 -12.13 15.73 -12.39
N ASP A 11 -12.39 16.46 -13.47
CA ASP A 11 -12.54 15.90 -14.82
C ASP A 11 -13.46 14.67 -14.91
N ASN A 12 -14.66 14.79 -14.33
CA ASN A 12 -15.65 13.69 -14.22
C ASN A 12 -15.16 12.42 -13.47
N CYS A 13 -14.02 12.51 -12.79
CA CYS A 13 -13.51 11.48 -11.90
C CYS A 13 -13.82 11.89 -10.45
N LEU A 14 -14.45 10.98 -9.71
CA LEU A 14 -14.73 11.19 -8.28
C LEU A 14 -13.45 10.91 -7.49
N PHE A 15 -13.11 11.78 -6.55
CA PHE A 15 -12.06 11.52 -5.59
C PHE A 15 -12.55 11.68 -4.15
N SER A 16 -11.92 10.93 -3.25
CA SER A 16 -12.17 11.04 -1.81
C SER A 16 -10.86 10.91 -1.03
N LEU A 17 -10.76 11.65 0.06
CA LEU A 17 -9.72 11.55 1.06
C LEU A 17 -10.40 11.33 2.41
N HIS A 18 -10.10 10.22 3.08
CA HIS A 18 -10.71 9.90 4.37
C HIS A 18 -9.77 9.05 5.22
N THR A 19 -9.94 9.13 6.54
CA THR A 19 -9.32 8.19 7.46
C THR A 19 -10.09 6.85 7.43
N PRO A 20 -9.43 5.71 7.17
CA PRO A 20 -10.10 4.41 7.22
C PRO A 20 -10.61 4.11 8.62
N GLN A 21 -11.87 3.68 8.75
CA GLN A 21 -12.40 3.26 10.05
C GLN A 21 -11.85 1.88 10.42
N SER A 22 -11.22 1.76 11.59
CA SER A 22 -10.73 0.47 12.11
C SER A 22 -11.86 -0.29 12.78
N ILE A 23 -12.60 -1.10 12.02
CA ILE A 23 -13.56 -2.05 12.59
C ILE A 23 -12.85 -3.38 12.91
N GLY A 24 -12.81 -3.73 14.20
CA GLY A 24 -12.42 -5.06 14.67
C GLY A 24 -10.96 -5.49 14.42
N ARG A 25 -9.98 -4.66 14.83
CA ARG A 25 -8.57 -5.08 14.78
C ARG A 25 -8.29 -6.16 15.83
N THR A 26 -7.63 -7.24 15.42
CA THR A 26 -7.00 -8.19 16.35
C THR A 26 -5.72 -7.59 16.91
N MET A 27 -5.37 -7.90 18.16
CA MET A 27 -4.17 -7.40 18.86
C MET A 27 -2.88 -7.54 18.01
N GLU A 28 -2.74 -8.60 17.19
CA GLU A 28 -1.58 -8.78 16.31
C GLU A 28 -1.44 -7.71 15.22
N GLN A 29 -2.57 -7.22 14.66
CA GLN A 29 -2.55 -6.17 13.65
C GLN A 29 -2.29 -4.80 14.27
N GLU A 30 -2.71 -4.56 15.52
CA GLU A 30 -2.36 -3.35 16.27
C GLU A 30 -0.87 -3.32 16.62
N VAL A 31 -0.28 -4.44 17.04
CA VAL A 31 1.17 -4.53 17.30
C VAL A 31 1.99 -4.31 16.02
N LYS A 32 1.54 -4.81 14.86
CA LYS A 32 2.20 -4.54 13.58
C LYS A 32 2.07 -3.08 13.12
N ASP A 33 0.95 -2.43 13.40
CA ASP A 33 0.71 -1.03 13.05
C ASP A 33 1.15 -0.03 14.15
N SER A 34 1.69 -0.45 15.30
CA SER A 34 2.07 0.42 16.43
C SER A 34 3.01 1.58 16.04
N ARG A 35 3.79 1.42 14.95
CA ARG A 35 4.64 2.48 14.39
C ARG A 35 3.86 3.66 13.77
N TRP A 36 2.64 3.44 13.32
CA TRP A 36 1.86 4.38 12.51
C TRP A 36 0.72 4.99 13.32
N THR A 37 0.73 6.31 13.50
CA THR A 37 -0.33 6.98 14.28
C THR A 37 -1.56 7.29 13.46
N ARG A 38 -1.39 7.63 12.18
CA ARG A 38 -2.48 8.10 11.33
C ARG A 38 -2.36 7.48 9.94
N MET A 39 -3.49 7.06 9.41
CA MET A 39 -3.62 6.56 8.05
C MET A 39 -4.64 7.42 7.32
N SER A 40 -4.29 7.86 6.12
CA SER A 40 -5.17 8.57 5.20
C SER A 40 -5.29 7.79 3.91
N ARG A 41 -6.53 7.54 3.48
CA ARG A 41 -6.84 6.84 2.25
C ARG A 41 -7.35 7.84 1.23
N PHE A 42 -6.57 8.02 0.17
CA PHE A 42 -6.96 8.74 -1.02
C PHE A 42 -7.48 7.74 -2.06
N ARG A 43 -8.63 8.03 -2.66
CA ARG A 43 -9.19 7.26 -3.78
C ARG A 43 -9.55 8.20 -4.90
N ILE A 44 -9.26 7.81 -6.12
CA ILE A 44 -9.74 8.46 -7.32
C ILE A 44 -10.17 7.40 -8.33
N ASP A 45 -11.39 7.53 -8.83
CA ASP A 45 -12.01 6.54 -9.71
C ASP A 45 -12.15 7.09 -11.14
N GLY A 46 -11.76 6.28 -12.12
CA GLY A 46 -12.08 6.50 -13.53
C GLY A 46 -11.19 7.50 -14.27
N VAL A 47 -9.96 7.74 -13.79
CA VAL A 47 -9.00 8.65 -14.44
C VAL A 47 -8.65 8.11 -15.83
N ASN A 48 -8.85 8.91 -16.89
CA ASN A 48 -8.43 8.46 -18.23
C ASN A 48 -6.91 8.37 -18.29
N ILE A 49 -6.40 7.29 -18.89
CA ILE A 49 -4.96 7.04 -19.05
C ILE A 49 -4.26 8.17 -19.82
N ASP A 50 -4.99 8.85 -20.70
CA ASP A 50 -4.49 10.01 -21.47
C ASP A 50 -3.93 11.11 -20.54
N HIS A 51 -4.52 11.33 -19.36
CA HIS A 51 -4.02 12.29 -18.37
C HIS A 51 -2.75 11.80 -17.66
N LEU A 52 -2.58 10.48 -17.51
CA LEU A 52 -1.37 9.89 -16.94
C LEU A 52 -0.22 9.93 -17.96
N GLN A 53 -0.52 9.69 -19.23
CA GLN A 53 0.48 9.73 -20.31
C GLN A 53 1.03 11.13 -20.56
N ALA A 54 0.18 12.16 -20.45
CA ALA A 54 0.62 13.56 -20.48
C ALA A 54 1.60 13.90 -19.34
N ALA A 55 1.46 13.26 -18.17
CA ALA A 55 2.33 13.47 -17.02
C ALA A 55 3.66 12.68 -17.11
N THR A 56 3.66 11.51 -17.76
CA THR A 56 4.85 10.64 -17.91
C THR A 56 5.63 10.89 -19.21
N GLY A 57 5.11 11.72 -20.11
CA GLY A 57 5.83 12.16 -21.30
C GLY A 57 5.99 11.09 -22.38
N ASN A 58 4.91 10.38 -22.76
CA ASN A 58 4.76 9.51 -23.95
C ASN A 58 5.86 8.48 -24.33
N GLU A 59 6.97 8.40 -23.62
CA GLU A 59 8.13 7.56 -23.90
C GLU A 59 8.19 6.44 -22.85
N GLY A 60 8.09 5.18 -23.30
CA GLY A 60 8.21 4.03 -22.41
C GLY A 60 7.45 2.78 -22.87
N LEU A 61 7.64 1.70 -22.12
CA LEU A 61 7.08 0.36 -22.37
C LEU A 61 5.54 0.29 -22.34
N VAL A 62 4.87 1.36 -21.92
CA VAL A 62 3.40 1.49 -21.86
C VAL A 62 2.81 2.39 -22.96
N SER A 63 3.63 2.91 -23.87
CA SER A 63 3.21 3.81 -24.97
C SER A 63 2.22 3.18 -25.95
N TRP A 64 2.16 1.85 -26.02
CA TRP A 64 1.23 1.11 -26.86
C TRP A 64 -0.17 0.97 -26.25
N ILE A 65 -0.37 1.35 -24.98
CA ILE A 65 -1.71 1.51 -24.40
C ILE A 65 -2.25 2.86 -24.88
N VAL A 66 -3.31 2.84 -25.68
CA VAL A 66 -3.85 4.05 -26.31
C VAL A 66 -4.94 4.69 -25.48
N SER A 67 -5.73 3.89 -24.76
CA SER A 67 -6.80 4.41 -23.92
C SER A 67 -7.19 3.40 -22.84
N GLY A 68 -7.87 3.90 -21.82
CA GLY A 68 -8.40 3.11 -20.72
C GLY A 68 -8.67 4.00 -19.53
N LYS A 69 -9.12 3.40 -18.43
CA LYS A 69 -9.37 4.10 -17.18
C LYS A 69 -8.51 3.51 -16.07
N VAL A 70 -8.11 4.35 -15.13
CA VAL A 70 -7.35 3.96 -13.94
C VAL A 70 -8.14 4.37 -12.72
N ASP A 71 -8.32 3.41 -11.83
CA ASP A 71 -8.72 3.68 -10.46
C ASP A 71 -7.47 3.59 -9.60
N ALA A 72 -7.26 4.57 -8.73
CA ALA A 72 -6.11 4.59 -7.84
C ALA A 72 -6.58 4.70 -6.39
N VAL A 73 -6.06 3.81 -5.55
CA VAL A 73 -6.25 3.83 -4.11
C VAL A 73 -4.87 3.97 -3.47
N LEU A 74 -4.65 5.07 -2.76
CA LEU A 74 -3.41 5.39 -2.09
C LEU A 74 -3.65 5.43 -0.58
N ASP A 75 -2.99 4.53 0.12
CA ASP A 75 -3.05 4.37 1.56
C ASP A 75 -1.75 4.93 2.17
N ILE A 76 -1.84 6.15 2.69
CA ILE A 76 -0.71 6.90 3.24
C ILE A 76 -0.70 6.73 4.76
N LYS A 77 0.34 6.10 5.29
CA LYS A 77 0.60 5.96 6.72
C LYS A 77 1.65 6.96 7.16
N PHE A 78 1.32 7.73 8.20
CA PHE A 78 2.21 8.72 8.79
C PHE A 78 2.86 8.17 10.07
N PRO A 79 4.17 8.38 10.24
CA PRO A 79 4.88 7.90 11.41
C PRO A 79 4.39 8.60 12.67
N ARG A 80 4.55 7.95 13.81
CA ARG A 80 4.27 8.55 15.12
C ARG A 80 5.21 9.71 15.37
N ASP A 81 4.65 10.86 15.75
CA ASP A 81 5.45 12.01 16.16
C ASP A 81 6.02 11.70 17.56
N PRO A 82 7.34 11.64 17.73
CA PRO A 82 7.96 11.35 19.03
C PRO A 82 7.67 12.43 20.10
N LYS A 83 7.14 13.58 19.70
CA LYS A 83 6.80 14.69 20.62
C LYS A 83 5.32 14.72 21.02
N ALA A 84 4.48 13.91 20.39
CA ALA A 84 3.06 13.84 20.74
C ALA A 84 2.89 12.91 21.95
N PHE A 85 2.66 13.48 23.12
CA PHE A 85 2.23 12.73 24.31
C PHE A 85 0.96 11.96 23.97
N ASP A 86 1.08 10.64 23.95
CA ASP A 86 0.00 9.78 23.49
C ASP A 86 -0.31 8.73 24.55
N ILE A 87 -1.59 8.60 24.88
CA ILE A 87 -2.11 7.72 25.94
C ILE A 87 -1.71 6.26 25.67
N GLY A 88 -1.40 5.93 24.43
CA GLY A 88 -0.83 4.64 24.03
C GLY A 88 0.49 4.27 24.71
N GLU A 89 1.40 5.21 25.02
CA GLU A 89 2.63 4.89 25.79
C GLU A 89 2.31 4.48 27.22
N ILE A 90 1.30 5.12 27.82
CA ILE A 90 0.83 4.78 29.16
C ILE A 90 0.20 3.37 29.13
N ILE A 91 -0.58 3.06 28.10
CA ILE A 91 -1.22 1.75 27.95
C ILE A 91 -0.19 0.67 27.61
N GLU A 92 0.81 0.93 26.77
CA GLU A 92 1.93 0.00 26.52
C GLU A 92 2.76 -0.22 27.78
N GLY A 93 3.03 0.84 28.56
CA GLY A 93 3.71 0.72 29.86
C GLY A 93 2.90 -0.12 30.86
N ILE A 94 1.58 0.07 30.91
CA ILE A 94 0.68 -0.72 31.77
C ILE A 94 0.56 -2.15 31.25
N ALA A 95 0.48 -2.36 29.94
CA ALA A 95 0.39 -3.69 29.33
C ALA A 95 1.69 -4.48 29.50
N ALA A 96 2.85 -3.83 29.41
CA ALA A 96 4.14 -4.44 29.70
C ALA A 96 4.25 -4.85 31.18
N ALA A 97 3.86 -3.96 32.10
CA ALA A 97 3.82 -4.27 33.53
C ALA A 97 2.80 -5.39 33.85
N ALA A 98 1.65 -5.40 33.19
CA ALA A 98 0.65 -6.45 33.34
C ALA A 98 1.11 -7.77 32.73
N ALA A 99 1.79 -7.75 31.58
CA ALA A 99 2.34 -8.95 30.94
C ALA A 99 3.45 -9.59 31.79
N GLU A 100 4.29 -8.77 32.44
CA GLU A 100 5.29 -9.26 33.39
C GLU A 100 4.63 -9.93 34.60
N GLN A 101 3.58 -9.33 35.16
CA GLN A 101 2.78 -9.94 36.23
C GLN A 101 2.02 -11.20 35.80
N ILE A 102 1.53 -11.24 34.55
CA ILE A 102 0.86 -12.42 33.98
C ILE A 102 1.87 -13.56 33.75
N GLU A 103 3.09 -13.27 33.29
CA GLU A 103 4.14 -14.29 33.16
C GLU A 103 4.64 -14.78 34.52
N GLU A 104 4.74 -13.93 35.53
CA GLU A 104 5.01 -14.36 36.91
C GLU A 104 3.89 -15.28 37.44
N ALA A 105 2.63 -14.90 37.24
CA ALA A 105 1.48 -15.75 37.58
C ALA A 105 1.46 -17.06 36.77
N ARG A 106 1.93 -17.03 35.51
CA ARG A 106 2.03 -18.20 34.63
C ARG A 106 3.11 -19.18 35.08
N ARG A 107 4.26 -18.67 35.54
CA ARG A 107 5.33 -19.50 36.14
C ARG A 107 4.84 -20.17 37.42
N ALA A 108 4.18 -19.43 38.31
CA ALA A 108 3.59 -19.97 39.53
C ALA A 108 2.47 -21.00 39.25
N GLY A 109 1.60 -20.75 38.27
CA GLY A 109 0.53 -21.68 37.88
C GLY A 109 1.02 -22.98 37.25
N ARG A 110 2.18 -22.96 36.57
CA ARG A 110 2.80 -24.14 35.96
C ARG A 110 3.43 -25.08 36.99
N GLU A 111 3.95 -24.54 38.09
CA GLU A 111 4.44 -25.31 39.24
C GLU A 111 3.30 -25.99 40.02
N LEU A 112 2.11 -25.38 40.02
CA LEU A 112 0.92 -25.89 40.70
C LEU A 112 0.01 -26.80 39.83
N GLY A 113 0.37 -27.04 38.57
CA GLY A 113 -0.34 -27.98 37.69
C GLY A 113 -1.76 -27.55 37.30
N ILE A 114 -2.08 -26.25 37.34
CA ILE A 114 -3.44 -25.73 37.07
C ILE A 114 -3.56 -25.43 35.56
N PRO A 115 -4.45 -26.09 34.81
CA PRO A 115 -4.68 -25.76 33.40
C PRO A 115 -5.45 -24.43 33.26
N LEU A 116 -4.91 -23.48 32.49
CA LEU A 116 -5.53 -22.16 32.26
C LEU A 116 -6.48 -22.13 31.05
N ILE A 117 -7.52 -21.29 31.16
CA ILE A 117 -8.69 -21.11 30.27
C ILE A 117 -8.35 -20.40 28.94
N SER A 118 -7.08 -20.32 28.52
CA SER A 118 -6.71 -19.60 27.28
C SER A 118 -6.62 -20.47 26.04
N ASP A 119 -6.72 -21.80 26.16
CA ASP A 119 -6.89 -22.62 24.97
C ASP A 119 -8.35 -22.59 24.57
N ARG A 120 -8.61 -22.09 23.36
CA ARG A 120 -9.84 -22.27 22.57
C ARG A 120 -10.85 -21.14 22.70
N ILE A 121 -10.85 -20.26 21.69
CA ILE A 121 -12.13 -19.90 21.09
C ILE A 121 -12.57 -21.13 20.27
N PRO A 122 -13.69 -21.79 20.60
CA PRO A 122 -14.15 -22.94 19.85
C PRO A 122 -14.61 -22.50 18.44
N GLY A 123 -14.08 -23.13 17.38
CA GLY A 123 -14.66 -23.05 16.03
C GLY A 123 -13.81 -22.43 14.91
N GLN A 124 -12.61 -21.93 15.18
CA GLN A 124 -11.74 -21.42 14.12
C GLN A 124 -10.95 -22.58 13.46
N ARG A 125 -11.14 -22.82 12.16
CA ARG A 125 -10.31 -23.76 11.40
C ARG A 125 -8.94 -23.15 11.17
N GLU A 126 -7.90 -23.80 11.68
CA GLU A 126 -6.51 -23.45 11.36
C GLU A 126 -6.24 -23.69 9.87
N LEU A 127 -5.61 -22.73 9.19
CA LEU A 127 -4.99 -23.00 7.90
C LEU A 127 -3.79 -23.92 8.13
N ALA A 128 -3.69 -25.00 7.35
CA ALA A 128 -2.60 -25.98 7.45
C ALA A 128 -1.20 -25.38 7.19
N LYS A 129 -1.13 -24.17 6.63
CA LYS A 129 0.08 -23.41 6.34
C LYS A 129 -0.20 -21.92 6.58
N PRO A 130 0.76 -21.14 7.09
CA PRO A 130 0.64 -19.69 7.10
C PRO A 130 0.47 -19.16 5.67
N ALA A 131 -0.26 -18.05 5.51
CA ALA A 131 -0.42 -17.42 4.21
C ALA A 131 0.95 -17.07 3.61
N LEU A 132 1.15 -17.40 2.34
CA LEU A 132 2.36 -17.03 1.60
C LEU A 132 2.31 -15.52 1.33
N SER A 133 3.15 -14.76 2.01
CA SER A 133 3.44 -13.36 1.71
C SER A 133 4.70 -13.28 0.88
N ALA A 134 4.77 -12.34 -0.07
CA ALA A 134 6.01 -12.01 -0.76
C ALA A 134 7.10 -11.66 0.28
N PRO A 135 8.39 -11.93 0.01
CA PRO A 135 9.48 -11.44 0.85
C PRO A 135 9.54 -9.91 0.66
N GLU A 136 8.69 -9.21 1.39
CA GLU A 136 8.75 -7.78 1.57
C GLU A 136 9.63 -7.52 2.80
N ASP A 137 10.44 -6.48 2.69
CA ASP A 137 11.50 -6.05 3.59
C ASP A 137 10.98 -5.59 4.98
N GLU A 138 10.10 -6.36 5.64
CA GLU A 138 9.60 -6.07 6.99
C GLU A 138 10.72 -6.15 8.05
N LYS A 139 11.79 -6.90 7.78
CA LYS A 139 12.97 -6.97 8.66
C LYS A 139 13.88 -5.75 8.50
N GLU A 140 14.05 -5.21 7.29
CA GLU A 140 14.82 -3.98 7.06
C GLU A 140 14.08 -2.77 7.63
N LEU A 141 12.74 -2.74 7.55
CA LEU A 141 11.93 -1.66 8.13
C LEU A 141 12.10 -1.48 9.65
N ARG A 142 12.40 -2.54 10.41
CA ARG A 142 12.54 -2.48 11.88
C ARG A 142 13.93 -2.02 12.35
N GLU A 143 14.97 -2.20 11.52
CA GLU A 143 16.37 -1.92 11.92
C GLU A 143 17.01 -0.76 11.15
N GLU A 144 16.49 -0.36 9.97
CA GLU A 144 17.19 0.57 9.06
C GLU A 144 16.74 2.04 9.16
N TYR A 145 15.54 2.32 9.68
CA TYR A 145 14.99 3.69 9.70
C TYR A 145 14.84 4.21 11.13
N GLU A 146 15.94 4.73 11.72
CA GLU A 146 15.90 5.57 12.93
C GLU A 146 15.03 6.83 12.75
N LYS A 147 14.84 7.25 11.49
CA LYS A 147 14.10 8.46 11.13
C LYS A 147 12.59 8.19 10.93
N PRO A 148 11.73 9.19 11.15
CA PRO A 148 10.32 9.08 10.81
C PRO A 148 10.16 8.92 9.29
N VAL A 149 9.55 7.82 8.87
CA VAL A 149 9.26 7.50 7.45
C VAL A 149 7.77 7.51 7.20
N VAL A 150 7.36 7.89 6.00
CA VAL A 150 6.00 7.77 5.46
C VAL A 150 5.93 6.51 4.60
N LEU A 151 4.91 5.68 4.83
CA LEU A 151 4.64 4.52 3.99
C LEU A 151 3.40 4.80 3.13
N ILE A 152 3.52 4.56 1.83
CA ILE A 152 2.45 4.76 0.86
C ILE A 152 2.21 3.42 0.18
N ASP A 153 1.05 2.83 0.40
CA ASP A 153 0.60 1.64 -0.32
C ASP A 153 -0.31 2.09 -1.48
N ILE A 154 0.07 1.77 -2.71
CA ILE A 154 -0.58 2.24 -3.93
C ILE A 154 -1.19 1.02 -4.63
N ASP A 155 -2.51 1.01 -4.81
CA ASP A 155 -3.25 0.04 -5.61
C ASP A 155 -3.84 0.76 -6.84
N LEU A 156 -3.23 0.52 -8.00
CA LEU A 156 -3.68 1.01 -9.30
C LEU A 156 -4.42 -0.10 -10.04
N ARG A 157 -5.62 0.20 -10.52
CA ARG A 157 -6.44 -0.76 -11.28
C ARG A 157 -6.77 -0.18 -12.64
N PHE A 158 -6.18 -0.79 -13.66
CA PHE A 158 -6.43 -0.43 -15.05
C PHE A 158 -7.64 -1.17 -15.57
N ARG A 159 -8.64 -0.44 -16.08
CA ARG A 159 -9.91 -0.94 -16.63
C ARG A 159 -10.05 -0.56 -18.09
N ASP A 160 -10.75 -1.40 -18.84
CA ASP A 160 -11.12 -1.16 -20.24
C ASP A 160 -9.92 -0.73 -21.10
N LEU A 161 -8.76 -1.34 -20.86
CA LEU A 161 -7.54 -1.04 -21.59
C LEU A 161 -7.70 -1.33 -23.08
N LYS A 162 -7.26 -0.39 -23.90
CA LYS A 162 -7.06 -0.57 -25.32
C LYS A 162 -5.60 -0.37 -25.67
N ALA A 163 -5.07 -1.32 -26.40
CA ALA A 163 -3.72 -1.33 -26.88
C ALA A 163 -3.71 -1.19 -28.41
N ALA A 164 -2.77 -0.42 -28.95
CA ALA A 164 -2.48 -0.41 -30.38
C ALA A 164 -1.02 -0.79 -30.58
N MET A 165 -0.78 -1.59 -31.62
CA MET A 165 0.58 -1.94 -31.99
C MET A 165 1.30 -0.67 -32.47
N PRO A 166 2.44 -0.28 -31.87
CA PRO A 166 3.22 0.83 -32.37
C PRO A 166 3.69 0.47 -33.77
N LEU A 167 3.46 1.36 -34.75
CA LEU A 167 3.71 1.00 -36.14
C LEU A 167 5.21 0.96 -36.44
N PHE A 168 6.04 1.80 -35.81
CA PHE A 168 7.49 1.77 -35.95
C PHE A 168 8.14 2.45 -34.74
N THR A 169 8.80 1.70 -33.88
CA THR A 169 9.74 2.25 -32.88
C THR A 169 11.11 1.66 -33.18
N ASN A 170 12.13 2.51 -33.33
CA ASN A 170 13.52 2.08 -33.62
C ASN A 170 14.10 1.13 -32.55
N GLU A 171 13.44 1.01 -31.40
CA GLU A 171 13.84 0.23 -30.23
C GLU A 171 13.30 -1.22 -30.21
N LEU A 172 12.37 -1.61 -31.10
CA LEU A 172 11.85 -2.99 -31.15
C LEU A 172 12.22 -3.68 -32.48
N SER A 173 13.06 -4.72 -32.38
CA SER A 173 13.28 -5.67 -33.48
C SER A 173 11.95 -6.30 -33.95
N TYR A 174 11.85 -6.63 -35.25
CA TYR A 174 10.69 -7.28 -35.88
C TYR A 174 10.21 -8.55 -35.14
N VAL A 175 11.13 -9.26 -34.47
CA VAL A 175 10.81 -10.43 -33.64
C VAL A 175 9.97 -10.07 -32.41
N ASN A 176 10.21 -8.89 -31.82
CA ASN A 176 9.44 -8.41 -30.67
C ASN A 176 8.02 -8.00 -31.10
N HIS A 177 7.85 -7.44 -32.30
CA HIS A 177 6.53 -7.06 -32.82
C HIS A 177 5.57 -8.25 -33.01
N ALA A 178 6.07 -9.39 -33.47
CA ALA A 178 5.25 -10.60 -33.62
C ALA A 178 4.76 -11.16 -32.27
N LEU A 179 5.58 -11.04 -31.22
CA LEU A 179 5.27 -11.51 -29.87
C LEU A 179 4.30 -10.59 -29.11
N VAL A 180 4.31 -9.29 -29.41
CA VAL A 180 3.41 -8.30 -28.78
C VAL A 180 1.99 -8.39 -29.34
N ARG A 181 1.80 -8.79 -30.60
CA ARG A 181 0.49 -8.84 -31.25
C ARG A 181 -0.55 -9.74 -30.52
N PRO A 182 -0.22 -10.94 -30.03
CA PRO A 182 -1.12 -11.72 -29.18
C PRO A 182 -1.52 -10.98 -27.90
N ILE A 183 -0.60 -10.26 -27.25
CA ILE A 183 -0.86 -9.51 -26.01
C ILE A 183 -1.83 -8.35 -26.30
N VAL A 184 -1.58 -7.58 -27.36
CA VAL A 184 -2.48 -6.52 -27.84
C VAL A 184 -3.88 -7.08 -28.14
N SER A 185 -3.94 -8.20 -28.87
CA SER A 185 -5.20 -8.86 -29.20
C SER A 185 -5.93 -9.32 -27.95
N PHE A 186 -5.21 -9.83 -26.96
CA PHE A 186 -5.77 -10.30 -25.70
C PHE A 186 -6.37 -9.14 -24.87
N ILE A 187 -5.62 -8.05 -24.72
CA ILE A 187 -6.07 -6.84 -24.01
C ILE A 187 -7.36 -6.29 -24.64
N ASN A 188 -7.35 -6.12 -25.98
CA ASN A 188 -8.48 -5.56 -26.71
C ASN A 188 -9.71 -6.48 -26.73
N ALA A 189 -9.52 -7.80 -26.75
CA ALA A 189 -10.62 -8.76 -26.77
C ALA A 189 -11.29 -8.93 -25.39
N ASN A 190 -10.51 -8.97 -24.32
CA ASN A 190 -10.98 -9.37 -23.00
C ASN A 190 -11.27 -8.21 -22.05
N ARG A 191 -11.01 -6.95 -22.44
CA ARG A 191 -11.16 -5.75 -21.58
C ARG A 191 -10.56 -5.99 -20.19
N THR A 192 -9.29 -6.40 -20.19
CA THR A 192 -8.62 -6.94 -19.02
C THR A 192 -8.53 -5.90 -17.89
N LEU A 193 -8.90 -6.31 -16.67
CA LEU A 193 -8.58 -5.59 -15.44
C LEU A 193 -7.15 -5.96 -15.03
N VAL A 194 -6.24 -4.99 -15.03
CA VAL A 194 -4.84 -5.20 -14.60
C VAL A 194 -4.61 -4.44 -13.30
N PRO A 195 -4.48 -5.14 -12.15
CA PRO A 195 -4.10 -4.50 -10.89
C PRO A 195 -2.57 -4.41 -10.75
N ILE A 196 -2.05 -3.25 -10.38
CA ILE A 196 -0.66 -3.00 -10.02
C ILE A 196 -0.65 -2.50 -8.58
N ARG A 197 0.05 -3.22 -7.70
CA ARG A 197 0.19 -2.81 -6.30
C ARG A 197 1.66 -2.58 -6.00
N CYS A 198 1.99 -1.42 -5.46
CA CYS A 198 3.35 -1.13 -5.03
C CYS A 198 3.36 -0.42 -3.68
N LYS A 199 4.36 -0.74 -2.87
CA LYS A 199 4.59 -0.11 -1.56
C LYS A 199 5.80 0.79 -1.63
N ILE A 200 5.66 2.01 -1.16
CA ILE A 200 6.72 3.03 -1.15
C ILE A 200 6.99 3.43 0.28
N VAL A 201 8.26 3.52 0.63
CA VAL A 201 8.76 3.97 1.93
C VAL A 201 9.66 5.15 1.63
N LYS A 202 9.42 6.27 2.31
CA LYS A 202 10.17 7.50 2.09
C LYS A 202 10.31 8.28 3.39
N ASP A 203 11.41 8.98 3.58
CA ASP A 203 11.64 9.77 4.78
C ASP A 203 10.62 10.92 4.88
N LEU A 204 10.15 11.21 6.09
CA LEU A 204 9.24 12.33 6.34
C LEU A 204 9.90 13.68 5.99
N GLU A 205 11.22 13.77 6.16
CA GLU A 205 12.01 14.97 5.88
C GLU A 205 11.89 15.40 4.40
N ASP A 206 11.81 14.44 3.48
CA ASP A 206 11.70 14.70 2.04
C ASP A 206 10.39 15.38 1.63
N PHE A 207 9.38 15.37 2.50
CA PHE A 207 8.10 16.03 2.24
C PHE A 207 8.09 17.48 2.71
N HIS A 208 9.06 17.92 3.52
CA HIS A 208 9.10 19.29 4.03
C HIS A 208 9.40 20.31 2.92
N GLY A 209 8.42 21.18 2.64
CA GLY A 209 8.55 22.23 1.63
C GLY A 209 8.23 21.77 0.20
N SER A 210 7.93 20.48 0.01
CA SER A 210 7.41 19.97 -1.25
C SER A 210 5.92 20.27 -1.40
N TRP A 211 5.53 20.69 -2.60
CA TRP A 211 4.13 20.92 -2.99
C TRP A 211 3.65 19.91 -4.01
N THR A 212 4.58 19.27 -4.74
CA THR A 212 4.26 18.32 -5.80
C THR A 212 4.97 16.98 -5.59
N MET A 213 4.37 15.91 -6.11
CA MET A 213 5.00 14.57 -6.09
C MET A 213 6.34 14.55 -6.83
N TRP A 214 6.52 15.43 -7.81
CA TRP A 214 7.78 15.57 -8.55
C TRP A 214 8.92 16.09 -7.67
N GLU A 215 8.67 17.12 -6.86
CA GLU A 215 9.66 17.69 -5.93
C GLU A 215 10.11 16.67 -4.88
N THR A 216 9.19 15.81 -4.44
CA THR A 216 9.55 14.69 -3.56
C THR A 216 10.30 13.57 -4.28
N GLY A 217 10.38 13.54 -5.61
CA GLY A 217 10.88 12.40 -6.37
C GLY A 217 10.02 11.13 -6.26
N LEU A 218 8.79 11.25 -5.72
CA LEU A 218 7.87 10.12 -5.61
C LEU A 218 7.47 9.57 -6.98
N THR A 219 7.33 10.42 -7.99
CA THR A 219 6.97 10.02 -9.36
C THR A 219 7.94 9.00 -9.94
N ASP A 220 9.23 9.21 -9.75
CA ASP A 220 10.27 8.32 -10.27
C ASP A 220 10.27 6.98 -9.53
N ILE A 221 10.11 7.02 -8.21
CA ILE A 221 10.04 5.81 -7.38
C ILE A 221 8.78 5.00 -7.70
N ILE A 222 7.63 5.67 -7.89
CA ILE A 222 6.37 5.03 -8.32
C ILE A 222 6.58 4.35 -9.67
N SER A 223 7.15 5.07 -10.64
CA SER A 223 7.40 4.54 -11.99
C SER A 223 8.33 3.32 -11.96
N GLN A 224 9.44 3.40 -11.22
CA GLN A 224 10.39 2.30 -11.07
C GLN A 224 9.77 1.08 -10.38
N LYS A 225 9.02 1.27 -9.29
CA LYS A 225 8.38 0.15 -8.58
C LYS A 225 7.23 -0.46 -9.38
N ALA A 226 6.39 0.36 -10.00
CA ALA A 226 5.31 -0.12 -10.86
C ALA A 226 5.84 -0.92 -12.07
N SER A 227 7.01 -0.56 -12.62
CA SER A 227 7.63 -1.31 -13.71
C SER A 227 8.30 -2.61 -13.26
N LYS A 228 8.68 -2.75 -11.99
CA LYS A 228 9.35 -3.94 -11.46
C LYS A 228 8.36 -5.07 -11.17
N ASP A 229 7.12 -4.73 -10.87
CA ASP A 229 6.05 -5.66 -10.49
C ASP A 229 5.21 -6.17 -11.69
N VAL A 230 5.56 -5.77 -12.92
CA VAL A 230 4.95 -6.19 -14.20
C VAL A 230 5.88 -7.13 -14.95
#